data_AF-A0A7S3HWY9-F1
#
_entry.id   AF-A0A7S3HWY9-F1
#
_cell.length_a   1.000
_cell.length_b   1.000
_cell.length_c   1.000
_cell.angle_alpha   90.00
_cell.angle_beta   90.00
_cell.angle_gamma   90.00
#
_symmetry.space_group_name_H-M   'P 1'
#
loop_
_entity.id
_entity.type
_entity.pdbx_description
1 polymer ?
#
loop_
_entity_poly.entity_id
_entity_poly.type
_entity_poly.pdbx_seq_one_letter_code
_entity_poly.pdbx_strand_id
1 'polypeptide(L)'
;MVQALLSKKEGLTNYEFIVQRAITYFGMGKKIKDDALEKIMGDENMSVMKDFEASLDFMFVTQSSADMMTMANMPPDPKTIKRKALLVIKARKERDDDDDGEFFPTGIEKEVIFMEITGKLLSNLYTSCQEIFLPILSN
;
A
#
# COMPACT_ATOMS: atom_id res chain seq x y z
N MET A 1 -4.39 20.97 0.50
CA MET A 1 -3.32 19.98 0.79
C MET A 1 -3.32 18.81 -0.20
N VAL A 2 -4.48 18.24 -0.49
CA VAL A 2 -4.64 17.07 -1.39
C VAL A 2 -4.05 17.26 -2.77
N GLN A 3 -4.35 18.38 -3.45
CA GLN A 3 -3.82 18.62 -4.80
C GLN A 3 -2.29 18.79 -4.80
N ALA A 4 -1.72 19.33 -3.72
CA ALA A 4 -0.27 19.42 -3.58
C ALA A 4 0.35 18.02 -3.44
N LEU A 5 -0.23 17.16 -2.59
CA LEU A 5 0.21 15.77 -2.47
C LEU A 5 0.10 15.02 -3.80
N LEU A 6 -1.02 15.14 -4.52
CA LEU A 6 -1.27 14.40 -5.76
C LEU A 6 -0.48 14.90 -6.97
N SER A 7 -0.01 16.15 -6.96
CA SER A 7 0.79 16.73 -8.05
C SER A 7 2.30 16.61 -7.82
N LYS A 8 2.72 16.37 -6.58
CA LYS A 8 4.13 16.24 -6.19
C LYS A 8 4.71 14.93 -6.74
N LYS A 9 5.80 15.06 -7.50
CA LYS A 9 6.50 13.91 -8.12
C LYS A 9 7.73 13.45 -7.34
N GLU A 10 8.33 14.33 -6.54
CA GLU A 10 9.59 14.11 -5.82
C GLU A 10 9.52 14.71 -4.42
N GLY A 11 10.40 14.25 -3.51
CA GLY A 11 10.49 14.74 -2.14
C GLY A 11 9.30 14.35 -1.26
N LEU A 12 8.55 13.31 -1.62
CA LEU A 12 7.52 12.71 -0.78
C LEU A 12 8.20 11.97 0.37
N THR A 13 7.62 12.03 1.57
CA THR A 13 7.98 11.08 2.61
C THR A 13 7.52 9.67 2.22
N ASN A 14 8.06 8.64 2.86
CA ASN A 14 7.62 7.25 2.69
C ASN A 14 6.10 7.10 2.85
N TYR A 15 5.56 7.74 3.88
CA TYR A 15 4.14 7.70 4.18
C TYR A 15 3.30 8.42 3.12
N GLU A 16 3.73 9.63 2.73
CA GLU A 16 3.10 10.39 1.64
C GLU A 16 3.10 9.60 0.33
N PHE A 17 4.20 8.88 0.03
CA PHE A 17 4.31 8.04 -1.16
C PHE A 17 3.28 6.89 -1.15
N ILE A 18 3.19 6.13 -0.06
CA ILE A 18 2.20 5.04 0.08
C ILE A 18 0.78 5.60 -0.07
N VAL A 19 0.45 6.69 0.62
CA VAL A 19 -0.88 7.30 0.58
C VAL A 19 -1.21 7.80 -0.83
N GLN A 20 -0.30 8.51 -1.49
CA GLN A 20 -0.49 8.99 -2.85
C GLN A 20 -0.76 7.84 -3.83
N ARG A 21 0.00 6.76 -3.73
CA ARG A 21 -0.19 5.56 -4.56
C ARG A 21 -1.53 4.89 -4.27
N ALA A 22 -1.89 4.71 -3.00
CA ALA A 22 -3.18 4.14 -2.61
C ALA A 22 -4.37 4.97 -3.12
N ILE A 23 -4.32 6.30 -3.01
CA ILE A 23 -5.34 7.20 -3.56
C ILE A 23 -5.51 7.00 -5.07
N THR A 24 -4.39 6.85 -5.78
CA THR A 24 -4.36 6.64 -7.23
C THR A 24 -4.99 5.29 -7.58
N TYR A 25 -4.57 4.21 -6.91
CA TYR A 25 -5.13 2.87 -7.09
C TYR A 25 -6.64 2.85 -6.82
N PHE A 26 -7.11 3.47 -5.74
CA PHE A 26 -8.55 3.51 -5.43
C PHE A 26 -9.35 4.51 -6.28
N GLY A 27 -8.69 5.35 -7.09
CA GLY A 27 -9.35 6.37 -7.90
C GLY A 27 -10.04 7.44 -7.04
N MET A 28 -9.45 7.76 -5.89
CA MET A 28 -10.03 8.67 -4.88
C MET A 28 -9.64 10.14 -5.07
N GLY A 29 -8.72 10.47 -5.99
CA GLY A 29 -8.10 11.80 -6.06
C GLY A 29 -9.05 12.99 -6.28
N LYS A 30 -10.24 12.77 -6.86
CA LYS A 30 -11.27 13.82 -7.01
C LYS A 30 -12.27 13.87 -5.85
N LYS A 31 -12.25 12.87 -4.97
CA LYS A 31 -13.24 12.66 -3.90
C LYS A 31 -12.70 13.01 -2.53
N ILE A 32 -11.40 12.91 -2.33
CA ILE A 32 -10.74 13.25 -1.07
C ILE A 32 -10.68 14.77 -0.91
N LYS A 33 -11.09 15.21 0.28
CA LYS A 33 -10.97 16.58 0.77
C LYS A 33 -9.82 16.66 1.78
N ASP A 34 -9.40 17.88 2.11
CA ASP A 34 -8.25 18.12 2.99
C ASP A 34 -8.48 17.52 4.41
N ASP A 35 -9.70 17.60 4.95
CA ASP A 35 -10.07 17.01 6.25
C ASP A 35 -10.02 15.47 6.25
N ALA A 36 -10.43 14.85 5.15
CA ALA A 36 -10.32 13.41 4.98
C ALA A 36 -8.85 12.99 4.85
N LEU A 37 -8.03 13.77 4.14
CA LEU A 37 -6.59 13.51 4.03
C LEU A 37 -5.89 13.63 5.37
N GLU A 38 -6.22 14.64 6.18
CA GLU A 38 -5.66 14.78 7.55
C GLU A 38 -5.98 13.56 8.41
N LYS A 39 -7.21 13.03 8.33
CA LYS A 39 -7.57 11.79 9.03
C LYS A 39 -6.83 10.57 8.51
N ILE A 40 -6.70 10.45 7.19
CA ILE A 40 -5.91 9.37 6.57
C ILE A 40 -4.46 9.45 7.04
N MET A 41 -3.90 10.66 7.12
CA MET A 41 -2.52 10.90 7.57
C MET A 41 -2.38 10.91 9.10
N GLY A 42 -3.45 10.61 9.85
CA GLY A 42 -3.48 10.64 11.30
C GLY A 42 -2.74 9.49 11.98
N ASP A 43 -2.76 9.52 13.33
CA ASP A 43 -1.93 8.68 14.19
C ASP A 43 -2.14 7.17 13.99
N GLU A 44 -3.38 6.71 13.73
CA GLU A 44 -3.68 5.29 13.57
C GLU A 44 -2.94 4.68 12.38
N ASN A 45 -3.09 5.28 11.19
CA ASN A 45 -2.40 4.82 9.99
C ASN A 45 -0.89 5.09 10.07
N MET A 46 -0.48 6.18 10.72
CA MET A 46 0.94 6.47 10.96
C MET A 46 1.61 5.40 11.84
N SER A 47 0.91 4.88 12.85
CA SER A 47 1.43 3.78 13.69
C SER A 47 1.64 2.52 12.87
N VAL A 48 0.69 2.17 12.00
CA VAL A 48 0.83 1.01 11.10
C VAL A 48 1.98 1.21 10.12
N MET A 49 2.17 2.44 9.61
CA MET A 49 3.29 2.77 8.74
C MET A 49 4.62 2.58 9.47
N LYS A 50 4.74 2.99 10.73
CA LYS A 50 5.96 2.79 11.54
C LYS A 50 6.27 1.31 11.75
N ASP A 51 5.26 0.50 12.05
CA ASP A 51 5.43 -0.96 12.17
C ASP A 51 5.86 -1.57 10.83
N PHE A 52 5.23 -1.13 9.74
CA PHE A 52 5.62 -1.52 8.39
C PHE A 52 7.05 -1.13 8.08
N GLU A 53 7.51 0.08 8.40
CA GLU A 53 8.90 0.49 8.17
C GLU A 53 9.88 -0.34 9.00
N ALA A 54 9.62 -0.48 10.30
CA ALA A 54 10.54 -1.09 11.25
C ALA A 54 10.69 -2.60 11.07
N SER A 55 9.58 -3.34 11.10
CA SER A 55 9.64 -4.79 11.38
C SER A 55 8.81 -5.66 10.46
N LEU A 56 7.77 -5.13 9.83
CA LEU A 56 6.88 -5.94 9.00
C LEU A 56 7.27 -5.90 7.52
N ASP A 57 7.03 -7.00 6.82
CA ASP A 57 7.29 -7.12 5.38
C ASP A 57 6.10 -6.68 4.52
N PHE A 58 4.92 -6.62 5.12
CA PHE A 58 3.69 -6.27 4.43
C PHE A 58 2.74 -5.44 5.27
N MET A 59 1.87 -4.73 4.57
CA MET A 59 0.79 -3.89 5.10
C MET A 59 -0.40 -3.98 4.14
N PHE A 60 -1.60 -3.83 4.67
CA PHE A 60 -2.83 -3.75 3.90
C PHE A 60 -3.39 -2.34 3.93
N VAL A 61 -3.87 -1.87 2.78
CA VAL A 61 -4.64 -0.63 2.67
C VAL A 61 -6.03 -0.96 2.16
N THR A 62 -7.06 -0.54 2.87
CA THR A 62 -8.46 -0.76 2.52
C THR A 62 -9.19 0.56 2.35
N GLN A 63 -10.12 0.61 1.40
CA GLN A 63 -11.01 1.74 1.22
C GLN A 63 -12.31 1.50 1.98
N SER A 64 -12.57 2.28 3.04
CA SER A 64 -13.78 2.16 3.86
C SER A 64 -14.97 2.95 3.28
N SER A 65 -14.68 4.12 2.69
CA SER A 65 -15.64 5.00 2.01
C SER A 65 -15.04 5.63 0.74
N ALA A 66 -15.81 6.48 0.05
CA ALA A 66 -15.36 7.16 -1.17
C ALA A 66 -14.12 8.05 -0.97
N ASP A 67 -13.90 8.51 0.26
CA ASP A 67 -12.92 9.50 0.69
C ASP A 67 -12.05 9.04 1.86
N MET A 68 -12.32 7.88 2.47
CA MET A 68 -11.54 7.33 3.58
C MET A 68 -10.84 6.03 3.19
N MET A 69 -9.62 5.87 3.72
CA MET A 69 -8.86 4.63 3.71
C MET A 69 -8.25 4.35 5.08
N THR A 70 -7.97 3.08 5.33
CA THR A 70 -7.36 2.58 6.56
C THR A 70 -6.21 1.66 6.23
N MET A 71 -5.16 1.71 7.05
CA MET A 71 -4.01 0.83 6.97
C MET A 71 -4.06 -0.20 8.09
N ALA A 72 -3.64 -1.42 7.82
CA ALA A 72 -3.55 -2.48 8.82
C ALA A 72 -2.35 -3.39 8.54
N ASN A 73 -1.73 -3.87 9.60
CA ASN A 73 -0.68 -4.91 9.57
C ASN A 73 -1.27 -6.33 9.54
N MET A 74 -2.53 -6.49 9.90
CA MET A 74 -3.27 -7.75 9.79
C MET A 74 -4.09 -7.79 8.49
N PRO A 75 -4.22 -8.96 7.86
CA PRO A 75 -5.07 -9.13 6.69
C PRO A 75 -6.53 -8.78 7.03
N PRO A 76 -7.22 -7.97 6.21
CA PRO A 76 -8.63 -7.68 6.43
C PRO A 76 -9.49 -8.93 6.19
N ASP A 77 -10.63 -9.04 6.87
CA ASP A 77 -11.63 -10.05 6.53
C ASP A 77 -12.07 -9.83 5.06
N PRO A 78 -11.98 -10.83 4.19
CA PRO A 78 -12.37 -10.71 2.78
C PRO A 78 -13.79 -10.16 2.57
N LYS A 79 -14.70 -10.42 3.50
CA LYS A 79 -16.09 -9.92 3.46
C LYS A 79 -16.18 -8.40 3.65
N THR A 80 -15.17 -7.79 4.26
CA THR A 80 -15.10 -6.34 4.48
C THR A 80 -14.56 -5.59 3.25
N ILE A 81 -13.94 -6.30 2.30
CA ILE A 81 -13.42 -5.72 1.06
C ILE A 81 -14.57 -5.45 0.09
N LYS A 82 -15.08 -4.22 0.09
CA LYS A 82 -16.22 -3.82 -0.77
C LYS A 82 -15.92 -3.91 -2.27
N ARG A 83 -14.71 -3.49 -2.67
CA ARG A 83 -14.31 -3.48 -4.10
C ARG A 83 -12.90 -4.02 -4.27
N LYS A 84 -11.95 -3.39 -3.58
CA LYS A 84 -10.56 -3.75 -3.61
C LYS A 84 -9.85 -3.29 -2.34
N ALA A 85 -8.76 -3.99 -2.04
CA ALA A 85 -7.75 -3.59 -1.07
C ALA A 85 -6.39 -3.69 -1.76
N LEU A 86 -5.38 -3.08 -1.16
CA LEU A 86 -4.01 -3.14 -1.62
C LEU A 86 -3.18 -3.90 -0.58
N LEU A 87 -2.43 -4.89 -1.04
CA LEU A 87 -1.34 -5.48 -0.31
C LEU A 87 -0.07 -4.73 -0.70
N VAL A 88 0.58 -4.11 0.26
CA VAL A 88 1.83 -3.39 0.14
C VAL A 88 2.93 -4.30 0.67
N ILE A 89 3.93 -4.61 -0.14
CA ILE A 89 4.97 -5.60 0.17
C ILE A 89 6.34 -4.96 -0.02
N LYS A 90 7.27 -5.19 0.91
CA LYS A 90 8.69 -4.87 0.73
C LYS A 90 9.32 -5.85 -0.27
N ALA A 91 9.91 -5.32 -1.32
CA ALA A 91 10.57 -6.07 -2.39
C ALA A 91 12.08 -6.21 -2.16
N ARG A 92 12.49 -6.44 -0.90
CA ARG A 92 13.90 -6.55 -0.53
C ARG A 92 14.37 -7.99 -0.55
N LYS A 93 15.63 -8.18 -0.91
CA LYS A 93 16.43 -9.35 -0.53
C LYS A 93 16.82 -9.16 0.95
N GLU A 94 16.92 -10.25 1.71
CA GLU A 94 17.16 -10.29 3.17
C GLU A 94 17.98 -9.11 3.71
N ARG A 95 17.53 -8.49 4.82
CA ARG A 95 18.33 -7.46 5.51
C ARG A 95 19.62 -8.13 5.97
N ASP A 96 20.76 -7.60 5.54
CA ASP A 96 22.01 -7.86 6.25
C ASP A 96 21.86 -7.19 7.64
N ASP A 97 22.23 -7.90 8.71
CA ASP A 97 22.01 -7.49 10.11
C ASP A 97 22.71 -6.16 10.50
N ASP A 98 23.51 -5.59 9.59
CA ASP A 98 24.37 -4.42 9.79
C ASP A 98 23.87 -3.13 9.08
N ASP A 99 22.66 -3.11 8.52
CA ASP A 99 22.16 -1.93 7.79
C ASP A 99 21.65 -0.84 8.76
N ASP A 100 22.52 0.15 8.97
CA ASP A 100 22.37 1.29 9.88
C ASP A 100 21.22 2.24 9.46
N GLY A 101 19.99 1.90 9.85
CA GLY A 101 18.96 2.88 10.22
C GLY A 101 18.08 3.48 9.12
N GLU A 102 18.33 3.27 7.83
CA GLU A 102 17.41 3.70 6.77
C GLU A 102 16.42 2.60 6.36
N PHE A 103 15.12 2.86 6.52
CA PHE A 103 14.09 1.88 6.20
C PHE A 103 13.99 1.53 4.70
N PHE A 104 14.39 2.43 3.80
CA PHE A 104 14.37 2.23 2.34
C PHE A 104 15.57 2.92 1.66
N PRO A 105 16.78 2.33 1.70
CA PRO A 105 18.03 3.00 1.31
C PRO A 105 18.12 3.36 -0.18
N THR A 106 17.43 2.63 -1.06
CA THR A 106 17.40 2.92 -2.50
C THR A 106 16.20 3.76 -2.95
N GLY A 107 15.35 4.14 -1.99
CA GLY A 107 14.08 4.84 -2.16
C GLY A 107 12.88 3.89 -2.08
N ILE A 108 11.85 4.28 -1.33
CA ILE A 108 10.61 3.48 -1.15
C ILE A 108 9.95 3.11 -2.48
N GLU A 109 10.10 3.94 -3.51
CA GLU A 109 9.53 3.74 -4.82
C GLU A 109 10.11 2.55 -5.59
N LYS A 110 11.31 2.09 -5.22
CA LYS A 110 11.98 0.92 -5.82
C LYS A 110 11.86 -0.32 -4.96
N GLU A 111 11.54 -0.16 -3.68
CA GLU A 111 11.58 -1.22 -2.68
C GLU A 111 10.20 -1.68 -2.22
N VAL A 112 9.12 -1.10 -2.74
CA VAL A 112 7.76 -1.48 -2.38
C VAL A 112 6.93 -1.84 -3.60
N ILE A 113 6.25 -2.98 -3.51
CA ILE A 113 5.30 -3.48 -4.51
C ILE A 113 3.88 -3.31 -3.98
N PHE A 114 2.98 -2.92 -4.89
CA PHE A 114 1.54 -2.85 -4.63
C PHE A 114 0.83 -3.96 -5.40
N MET A 115 0.08 -4.79 -4.69
CA MET A 115 -0.75 -5.84 -5.27
C MET A 115 -2.22 -5.56 -4.96
N GLU A 116 -3.07 -5.53 -6.00
CA GLU A 116 -4.51 -5.40 -5.82
C GLU A 116 -5.12 -6.73 -5.40
N ILE A 117 -5.93 -6.72 -4.34
CA ILE A 117 -6.71 -7.86 -3.88
C ILE A 117 -8.19 -7.51 -3.83
N THR A 118 -9.04 -8.45 -4.19
CA THR A 118 -10.50 -8.35 -4.09
C THR A 118 -11.04 -9.27 -3.00
N GLY A 119 -12.30 -9.08 -2.57
CA GLY A 119 -12.97 -10.00 -1.65
C GLY A 119 -13.12 -11.44 -2.17
N LYS A 120 -12.86 -11.68 -3.46
CA LYS A 120 -12.86 -13.02 -4.08
C LYS A 120 -11.47 -13.66 -4.04
N LEU A 121 -10.92 -13.87 -2.84
CA LEU A 121 -9.53 -14.31 -2.65
C LEU A 121 -9.13 -15.54 -3.48
N LEU A 122 -9.94 -16.61 -3.47
CA LEU A 122 -9.64 -17.83 -4.23
C LEU A 122 -9.62 -17.58 -5.74
N SER A 123 -10.48 -16.70 -6.22
CA SER A 123 -10.49 -16.28 -7.63
C SER A 123 -9.23 -15.50 -7.96
N ASN A 124 -8.78 -14.59 -7.07
CA ASN A 124 -7.56 -13.83 -7.29
C ASN A 124 -6.35 -14.76 -7.35
N LEU A 125 -6.25 -15.73 -6.43
CA LEU A 125 -5.16 -16.70 -6.42
C LEU A 125 -5.14 -17.54 -7.70
N TYR A 126 -6.30 -18.10 -8.09
CA TYR A 126 -6.43 -18.88 -9.31
C TYR A 126 -5.99 -18.07 -10.54
N THR A 127 -6.47 -16.84 -10.66
CA THR A 127 -6.15 -15.93 -11.77
C THR A 127 -4.65 -15.63 -11.80
N SER A 128 -4.05 -15.26 -10.66
CA SER A 128 -2.61 -15.00 -10.56
C SER A 128 -1.77 -16.22 -10.95
N CYS A 129 -2.15 -17.43 -10.51
CA CYS A 129 -1.46 -18.64 -10.90
C CYS A 129 -1.54 -18.91 -12.40
N GLN A 130 -2.74 -18.86 -12.97
CA GLN A 130 -2.99 -19.23 -14.37
C GLN A 130 -2.49 -18.18 -15.37
N GLU A 131 -2.75 -16.90 -15.10
CA GLU A 131 -2.54 -15.82 -16.07
C GLU A 131 -1.17 -15.14 -15.91
N ILE A 132 -0.54 -15.22 -14.73
CA ILE A 132 0.72 -14.53 -14.46
C ILE A 132 1.85 -15.54 -14.28
N PHE A 133 1.75 -16.44 -13.30
CA PHE A 133 2.88 -17.30 -12.94
C PHE A 133 3.13 -18.44 -13.94
N LEU A 134 2.10 -19.09 -14.47
CA LEU A 134 2.29 -20.16 -15.46
C LEU A 134 3.00 -19.67 -16.73
N PRO A 135 2.62 -18.54 -17.35
CA PRO A 135 3.36 -17.99 -18.49
C PRO A 135 4.81 -17.62 -18.16
N ILE A 136 5.09 -17.13 -16.95
CA ILE A 136 6.46 -16.80 -16.53
C ILE A 136 7.30 -18.07 -16.39
N LEU A 137 6.75 -19.13 -15.78
CA LEU A 137 7.45 -20.40 -15.56
C LEU A 137 7.65 -21.23 -16.83
N SER A 138 6.83 -21.00 -17.86
CA SER A 138 6.93 -21.69 -19.14
C SER A 138 7.95 -21.09 -20.12
N ASN A 139 8.45 -19.88 -19.83
CA ASN A 139 9.48 -19.19 -20.61
C ASN A 139 10.85 -19.33 -19.95
#